data_AF-A0A2E5P559-F1
#
_entry.id   AF-A0A2E5P559-F1
#
_cell.length_a   1.000
_cell.length_b   1.000
_cell.length_c   1.000
_cell.angle_alpha   90.00
_cell.angle_beta   90.00
_cell.angle_gamma   90.00
#
_symmetry.space_group_name_H-M   'P 1'
#
loop_
_entity.id
_entity.type
_entity.pdbx_description
1 polymer ?
#
loop_
_entity_poly.entity_id
_entity_poly.type
_entity_poly.pdbx_seq_one_letter_code
_entity_poly.pdbx_strand_id
1 'polypeptide(L)'
;MLEYGVFGGSYLGNTIDEYPRSWFIKAKLSKTFDTNLNYFQIRAGLSLKEWKKNGWIMEEDPRGWFQWYCRFTLGRRIPEIDKIQISRWKAFGPRHIGGIKKNCPKKFYSCRKKQRQALLQWAYNPFF
;
A
#
# COMPACT_ATOMS: atom_id res chain seq x y z
N MET A 1 4.45 7.23 0.57
CA MET A 1 4.08 5.96 -0.09
C MET A 1 4.51 5.95 -1.55
N LEU A 2 4.03 6.90 -2.37
CA LEU A 2 4.36 7.01 -3.80
C LEU A 2 5.86 7.12 -4.09
N GLU A 3 6.58 7.96 -3.35
CA GLU A 3 8.03 8.16 -3.49
C GLU A 3 8.85 6.90 -3.19
N TYR A 4 8.42 6.10 -2.20
CA TYR A 4 9.08 4.85 -1.88
C TYR A 4 8.84 3.76 -2.94
N GLY A 5 7.89 3.96 -3.84
CA GLY A 5 7.48 2.95 -4.81
C GLY A 5 6.73 1.81 -4.13
N VAL A 6 5.45 1.73 -4.45
CA VAL A 6 4.57 0.66 -4.01
C VAL A 6 3.85 0.09 -5.22
N PHE A 7 3.51 -1.19 -5.14
CA PHE A 7 2.81 -1.91 -6.21
C PHE A 7 3.50 -1.79 -7.58
N GLY A 8 4.83 -1.74 -7.57
CA GLY A 8 5.66 -1.63 -8.76
C GLY A 8 5.36 -0.41 -9.63
N GLY A 9 4.88 0.69 -9.02
CA GLY A 9 4.54 1.94 -9.69
C GLY A 9 3.27 1.89 -10.56
N SER A 10 2.61 0.75 -10.68
CA SER A 10 1.51 0.52 -11.62
C SER A 10 0.17 0.34 -10.90
N TYR A 11 -0.22 1.32 -10.09
CA TYR A 11 -1.46 1.22 -9.28
C TYR A 11 -2.56 2.20 -9.70
N LEU A 12 -2.20 3.42 -10.09
CA LEU A 12 -3.16 4.48 -10.42
C LEU A 12 -3.96 4.14 -11.68
N GLY A 13 -3.31 3.56 -12.70
CA GLY A 13 -3.88 3.44 -14.04
C GLY A 13 -4.55 4.75 -14.48
N ASN A 14 -5.84 4.71 -14.81
CA ASN A 14 -6.56 5.87 -15.33
C ASN A 14 -7.05 6.85 -14.25
N THR A 15 -6.73 6.62 -12.97
CA THR A 15 -7.19 7.51 -11.87
C THR A 15 -6.14 8.53 -11.45
N ILE A 16 -5.05 8.69 -12.22
CA ILE A 16 -3.97 9.63 -11.88
C ILE A 16 -4.48 11.08 -11.75
N ASP A 17 -5.43 11.47 -12.60
CA ASP A 17 -6.02 12.82 -12.61
C ASP A 17 -6.97 13.09 -11.43
N GLU A 18 -7.33 12.06 -10.65
CA GLU A 18 -8.10 12.24 -9.42
C GLU A 18 -7.29 12.89 -8.29
N TYR A 19 -5.95 12.94 -8.42
CA TYR A 19 -5.04 13.30 -7.32
C TYR A 19 -4.20 14.55 -7.63
N PRO A 20 -3.79 15.32 -6.59
CA PRO A 20 -2.97 16.52 -6.78
C PRO A 20 -1.66 16.21 -7.50
N ARG A 21 -1.31 17.05 -8.49
CA ARG A 21 -0.04 16.93 -9.24
C ARG A 21 1.19 16.93 -8.32
N SER A 22 1.11 17.63 -7.18
CA SER A 22 2.18 17.68 -6.18
C SER A 22 2.55 16.32 -5.60
N TRP A 23 1.62 15.35 -5.56
CA TRP A 23 1.89 13.99 -5.09
C TRP A 23 2.84 13.23 -6.03
N PHE A 24 2.91 13.65 -7.29
CA PHE A 24 3.65 12.94 -8.33
C PHE A 24 5.06 13.47 -8.57
N ILE A 25 5.48 14.57 -7.93
CA ILE A 25 6.80 15.17 -8.12
C ILE A 25 7.95 14.17 -7.88
N LYS A 26 7.83 13.31 -6.87
CA LYS A 26 8.82 12.27 -6.54
C LYS A 26 8.27 10.86 -6.67
N ALA A 27 7.09 10.69 -7.27
CA ALA A 27 6.44 9.39 -7.33
C ALA A 27 7.17 8.44 -8.28
N LYS A 28 7.30 7.17 -7.89
CA LYS A 28 7.77 6.11 -8.79
C LYS A 28 6.58 5.49 -9.50
N LEU A 29 6.37 5.86 -10.77
CA LEU A 29 5.23 5.41 -11.58
C LEU A 29 5.69 4.52 -12.73
N SER A 30 4.84 3.55 -13.10
CA SER A 30 5.03 2.70 -14.27
C SER A 30 3.68 2.34 -14.88
N LYS A 31 3.65 2.12 -16.21
CA LYS A 31 2.46 1.62 -16.91
C LYS A 31 2.19 0.15 -16.60
N THR A 32 3.23 -0.61 -16.32
CA THR A 32 3.19 -2.04 -15.99
C THR A 32 3.88 -2.29 -14.65
N PHE A 33 3.50 -3.36 -13.95
CA PHE A 33 4.08 -3.66 -12.64
C PHE A 33 5.59 -3.92 -12.76
N ASP A 34 6.41 -3.04 -12.19
CA ASP A 34 7.86 -3.19 -12.12
C ASP A 34 8.33 -3.36 -10.67
N THR A 35 8.82 -4.56 -10.34
CA THR A 35 9.33 -4.88 -9.00
C THR A 35 10.50 -4.00 -8.59
N ASN A 36 11.31 -3.50 -9.54
CA ASN A 36 12.49 -2.68 -9.25
C ASN A 36 12.12 -1.30 -8.73
N LEU A 37 10.91 -0.81 -9.01
CA LEU A 37 10.42 0.45 -8.46
C LEU A 37 10.04 0.35 -6.99
N ASN A 38 9.69 -0.83 -6.49
CA ASN A 38 9.42 -1.02 -5.07
C ASN A 38 10.68 -0.73 -4.24
N TYR A 39 10.53 -0.06 -3.10
CA TYR A 39 11.66 0.28 -2.21
C TYR A 39 12.57 -0.91 -1.89
N PHE A 40 11.98 -2.05 -1.54
CA PHE A 40 12.72 -3.26 -1.19
C PHE A 40 12.97 -4.20 -2.38
N GLN A 41 12.63 -3.76 -3.60
CA GLN A 41 12.81 -4.51 -4.84
C GLN A 41 12.22 -5.93 -4.78
N ILE A 42 11.07 -6.08 -4.12
CA ILE A 42 10.39 -7.36 -3.94
C ILE A 42 8.88 -7.18 -4.10
N ARG A 43 8.20 -8.19 -4.66
CA ARG A 43 6.74 -8.22 -4.71
C ARG A 43 6.18 -8.54 -3.31
N ALA A 44 5.22 -7.74 -2.88
CA ALA A 44 4.49 -7.94 -1.63
C ALA A 44 3.00 -7.69 -1.83
N GLY A 45 2.19 -8.28 -0.95
CA GLY A 45 0.73 -8.23 -1.02
C GLY A 45 0.12 -9.29 -1.95
N LEU A 46 -1.21 -9.33 -1.93
CA LEU A 46 -2.02 -10.13 -2.86
C LEU A 46 -2.33 -9.33 -4.12
N SER A 47 -2.56 -10.02 -5.23
CA SER A 47 -3.01 -9.42 -6.48
C SER A 47 -4.44 -8.89 -6.39
N LEU A 48 -4.80 -7.93 -7.26
CA LEU A 48 -6.18 -7.42 -7.35
C LEU A 48 -7.20 -8.55 -7.59
N LYS A 49 -6.81 -9.60 -8.36
CA LYS A 49 -7.64 -10.78 -8.60
C LYS A 49 -7.95 -11.53 -7.31
N GLU A 50 -6.96 -11.73 -6.44
CA GLU A 50 -7.16 -12.37 -5.15
C GLU A 50 -8.02 -11.52 -4.22
N TRP A 51 -7.83 -10.19 -4.22
CA TRP A 51 -8.70 -9.28 -3.48
C TRP A 51 -10.16 -9.37 -3.94
N LYS A 52 -10.40 -9.42 -5.25
CA LYS A 52 -11.74 -9.63 -5.81
C LYS A 52 -12.33 -10.97 -5.39
N LYS A 53 -11.54 -12.06 -5.50
CA LYS A 53 -11.97 -13.40 -5.09
C LYS A 53 -12.38 -13.46 -3.62
N ASN A 54 -11.70 -12.71 -2.75
CA ASN A 54 -12.01 -12.66 -1.32
C ASN A 54 -13.13 -11.67 -0.95
N GLY A 55 -13.76 -10.98 -1.92
CA GLY A 55 -14.77 -9.97 -1.65
C GLY A 55 -14.22 -8.74 -0.91
N TRP A 56 -12.94 -8.41 -1.12
CA TRP A 56 -12.28 -7.31 -0.41
C TRP A 56 -12.24 -5.99 -1.18
N ILE A 57 -12.71 -6.00 -2.43
CA ILE A 57 -12.87 -4.81 -3.26
C ILE A 57 -14.27 -4.24 -3.06
N MET A 58 -14.33 -2.92 -2.85
CA MET A 58 -15.58 -2.17 -2.73
C MET A 58 -15.88 -1.52 -4.08
N GLU A 59 -17.15 -1.32 -4.39
CA GLU A 59 -17.58 -0.74 -5.67
C GLU A 59 -17.03 0.67 -5.87
N GLU A 60 -17.00 1.45 -4.79
CA GLU A 60 -16.50 2.81 -4.74
C GLU A 60 -15.01 2.85 -5.03
N ASP A 61 -14.25 1.83 -4.63
CA ASP A 61 -12.79 1.75 -4.76
C ASP A 61 -12.37 0.47 -5.50
N PRO A 62 -12.58 0.40 -6.83
CA PRO A 62 -12.37 -0.82 -7.63
C PRO A 62 -10.90 -1.27 -7.68
N ARG A 63 -9.96 -0.38 -7.34
CA ARG A 63 -8.54 -0.72 -7.21
C ARG A 63 -8.17 -1.16 -5.81
N GLY A 64 -9.10 -1.15 -4.85
CA GLY A 64 -8.92 -1.63 -3.48
C GLY A 64 -8.26 -0.61 -2.54
N TRP A 65 -7.55 -1.12 -1.53
CA TRP A 65 -7.03 -0.36 -0.40
C TRP A 65 -6.34 0.95 -0.75
N PHE A 66 -5.43 0.97 -1.74
CA PHE A 66 -4.67 2.19 -2.00
C PHE A 66 -5.52 3.29 -2.66
N GLN A 67 -6.50 2.94 -3.50
CA GLN A 67 -7.43 3.94 -4.03
C GLN A 67 -8.31 4.51 -2.92
N TRP A 68 -8.82 3.63 -2.05
CA TRP A 68 -9.53 4.06 -0.86
C TRP A 68 -8.67 5.01 -0.01
N TYR A 69 -7.41 4.63 0.26
CA TYR A 69 -6.47 5.41 1.08
C TYR A 69 -6.18 6.78 0.47
N CYS A 70 -5.94 6.86 -0.84
CA CYS A 70 -5.70 8.13 -1.52
C CYS A 70 -6.91 9.06 -1.41
N ARG A 71 -8.12 8.57 -1.71
CA ARG A 71 -9.34 9.38 -1.62
C ARG A 71 -9.71 9.76 -0.20
N PHE A 72 -9.49 8.85 0.76
CA PHE A 72 -9.65 9.12 2.19
C PHE A 72 -8.69 10.22 2.65
N THR A 73 -7.43 10.19 2.18
CA THR A 73 -6.43 11.22 2.48
C THR A 73 -6.84 12.60 1.93
N LEU A 74 -7.54 12.62 0.78
CA LEU A 74 -8.11 13.86 0.21
C LEU A 74 -9.40 14.34 0.88
N GLY A 75 -9.93 13.60 1.86
CA GLY A 75 -11.10 14.02 2.65
C GLY A 75 -12.41 13.31 2.32
N ARG A 76 -12.46 12.40 1.33
CA ARG A 76 -13.65 11.57 1.11
C ARG A 76 -13.93 10.71 2.35
N ARG A 77 -15.19 10.64 2.77
CA ARG A 77 -15.65 9.80 3.89
C ARG A 77 -16.86 8.99 3.45
N ILE A 78 -16.81 7.68 3.72
CA ILE A 78 -17.93 6.75 3.54
C ILE A 78 -17.93 5.85 4.79
N PRO A 79 -18.74 6.15 5.81
CA PRO A 79 -18.57 5.58 7.15
C PRO A 79 -18.46 4.05 7.20
N GLU A 80 -19.26 3.35 6.40
CA GLU A 80 -19.33 1.90 6.34
C GLU A 80 -18.04 1.30 5.77
N ILE A 81 -17.52 1.89 4.69
CA ILE A 81 -16.28 1.46 4.04
C ILE A 81 -15.08 1.82 4.89
N ASP A 82 -15.07 3.04 5.43
CA ASP A 82 -13.98 3.56 6.26
C ASP A 82 -13.79 2.67 7.49
N LYS A 83 -14.88 2.25 8.13
CA LYS A 83 -14.85 1.30 9.24
C LYS A 83 -14.16 -0.01 8.86
N ILE A 84 -14.48 -0.59 7.70
CA ILE A 84 -13.88 -1.85 7.22
C ILE A 84 -12.39 -1.67 6.91
N GLN A 85 -12.03 -0.64 6.15
CA GLN A 85 -10.66 -0.41 5.71
C GLN A 85 -9.74 -0.05 6.89
N ILE A 86 -10.21 0.81 7.80
CA ILE A 86 -9.47 1.16 9.04
C ILE A 86 -9.30 -0.08 9.92
N SER A 87 -10.32 -0.94 10.04
CA SER A 87 -10.21 -2.19 10.80
C SER A 87 -9.13 -3.12 10.23
N ARG A 88 -9.11 -3.32 8.90
CA ARG A 88 -8.08 -4.11 8.22
C ARG A 88 -6.68 -3.52 8.42
N TRP A 89 -6.55 -2.21 8.30
CA TRP A 89 -5.31 -1.48 8.52
C TRP A 89 -4.79 -1.70 9.95
N LYS A 90 -5.64 -1.49 10.97
CA LYS A 90 -5.32 -1.70 12.38
C LYS A 90 -4.94 -3.15 12.70
N ALA A 91 -5.54 -4.14 12.03
CA ALA A 91 -5.17 -5.55 12.19
C ALA A 91 -3.84 -5.90 11.48
N PHE A 92 -3.53 -5.21 10.37
CA PHE A 92 -2.35 -5.49 9.55
C PHE A 92 -1.06 -4.95 10.17
N GLY A 93 -1.01 -3.67 10.53
CA GLY A 93 0.22 -2.97 10.90
C GLY A 93 0.91 -3.51 12.14
N PRO A 94 0.29 -3.46 13.32
CA PRO A 94 0.88 -3.91 14.59
C PRO A 94 1.43 -5.33 14.52
N ARG A 95 0.69 -6.25 13.87
CA ARG A 95 1.11 -7.65 13.69
C ARG A 95 2.42 -7.76 12.90
N HIS A 96 2.52 -7.06 11.77
CA HIS A 96 3.74 -7.12 10.94
C HIS A 96 4.90 -6.35 11.54
N ILE A 97 4.64 -5.20 12.17
CA ILE A 97 5.64 -4.41 12.90
C ILE A 97 6.23 -5.25 14.04
N GLY A 98 5.38 -5.86 14.88
CA GLY A 98 5.80 -6.75 15.96
C GLY A 98 6.59 -7.96 15.44
N GLY A 99 6.13 -8.56 14.33
CA GLY A 99 6.84 -9.65 13.67
C GLY A 99 8.25 -9.26 13.21
N ILE A 100 8.45 -8.04 12.71
CA ILE A 100 9.79 -7.55 12.34
C ILE A 100 10.62 -7.26 13.58
N LYS A 101 10.08 -6.53 14.57
CA LYS A 101 10.83 -6.18 15.81
C LYS A 101 11.31 -7.41 16.58
N LYS A 102 10.52 -8.49 16.61
CA LYS A 102 10.88 -9.74 17.28
C LYS A 102 11.99 -10.52 16.56
N ASN A 103 12.04 -10.44 15.23
CA ASN A 103 12.84 -11.37 14.41
C ASN A 103 13.95 -10.69 13.61
N CYS A 104 14.08 -9.37 13.65
CA CYS A 104 15.09 -8.63 12.90
C CYS A 104 15.91 -7.72 13.83
N PRO A 105 17.23 -7.61 13.60
CA PRO A 105 18.04 -6.58 14.24
C PRO A 105 17.52 -5.17 13.91
N LYS A 106 17.67 -4.24 14.85
CA LYS A 106 17.32 -2.82 14.66
C LYS A 106 18.07 -2.26 13.44
N LYS A 107 17.39 -1.45 12.63
CA LYS A 107 17.95 -0.83 11.41
C LYS A 107 18.50 -1.81 10.35
N PHE A 108 18.30 -3.12 10.48
CA PHE A 108 18.69 -4.09 9.45
C PHE A 108 17.54 -4.30 8.45
N TYR A 109 17.47 -3.42 7.46
CA TYR A 109 16.36 -3.33 6.50
C TYR A 109 16.32 -4.47 5.48
N SER A 110 17.41 -5.25 5.37
CA SER A 110 17.46 -6.46 4.56
C SER A 110 16.71 -7.64 5.20
N CYS A 111 16.40 -7.60 6.50
CA CYS A 111 15.59 -8.62 7.14
C CYS A 111 14.11 -8.42 6.85
N ARG A 112 13.42 -9.50 6.45
CA ARG A 112 11.96 -9.55 6.19
C ARG A 112 11.49 -8.48 5.19
N LYS A 113 12.27 -8.23 4.12
CA LYS A 113 11.97 -7.27 3.03
C LYS A 113 10.51 -7.33 2.54
N LYS A 114 9.95 -8.54 2.34
CA LYS A 114 8.56 -8.70 1.88
C LYS A 114 7.54 -8.09 2.85
N GLN A 115 7.72 -8.29 4.17
CA GLN A 115 6.83 -7.69 5.18
C GLN A 115 7.03 -6.17 5.26
N ARG A 116 8.28 -5.70 5.17
CA ARG A 116 8.58 -4.26 5.12
C ARG A 116 7.97 -3.57 3.90
N GLN A 117 8.03 -4.20 2.73
CA GLN A 117 7.36 -3.71 1.52
C GLN A 117 5.83 -3.70 1.68
N ALA A 118 5.26 -4.73 2.31
CA ALA A 118 3.84 -4.77 2.58
C ALA A 118 3.40 -3.67 3.56
N LEU A 119 4.21 -3.32 4.56
CA LEU A 119 3.95 -2.18 5.44
C LEU A 119 3.87 -0.86 4.66
N LEU A 120 4.77 -0.63 3.71
CA LEU A 120 4.69 0.56 2.83
C LEU A 120 3.38 0.61 2.04
N GLN A 121 2.94 -0.52 1.50
CA GLN A 121 1.66 -0.65 0.77
C GLN A 121 0.45 -0.34 1.66
N TRP A 122 0.56 -0.60 2.97
CA TRP A 122 -0.46 -0.31 3.98
C TRP A 122 -0.21 1.02 4.73
N ALA A 123 0.60 1.92 4.18
CA ALA A 123 0.88 3.25 4.73
C ALA A 123 1.57 3.26 6.11
N TYR A 124 2.23 2.17 6.49
CA TYR A 124 3.03 2.09 7.71
C TYR A 124 4.51 2.39 7.45
N ASN A 125 5.21 2.89 8.47
CA ASN A 125 6.66 3.08 8.46
C ASN A 125 7.38 1.72 8.67
N PRO A 126 8.18 1.23 7.70
CA PRO A 126 8.95 0.00 7.85
C PRO A 126 10.39 0.23 8.35
N PHE A 127 10.81 1.47 8.63
CA PHE A 127 12.20 1.87 8.89
C PHE A 127 12.50 2.05 10.38
N PHE A 128 12.35 0.96 11.12
CA PHE A 128 12.72 0.85 12.54
C PHE A 128 13.68 -0.32 12.76
#